data_AF-A0A6A4WRU4-F1
#
_entry.id   AF-A0A6A4WRU4-F1
#
_cell.length_a   1.000
_cell.length_b   1.000
_cell.length_c   1.000
_cell.angle_alpha   90.00
_cell.angle_beta   90.00
_cell.angle_gamma   90.00
#
_symmetry.space_group_name_H-M   'P 1'
#
loop_
_entity.id
_entity.type
_entity.pdbx_description
1 polymer ?
#
loop_
_entity_poly.entity_id
_entity_poly.type
_entity_poly.pdbx_seq_one_letter_code
_entity_poly.pdbx_strand_id
1 'polypeptide(L)'
;MIRPAGLPDLVIDPEEVEKSAFIDNQSLGSLTCALEEKCLSDSAYLVRAREPRLWKSRRRKLLRFTNKVQNIGGSDYRPHTDPAQWQWHSCHSHFHSVESFSDYDLTYPGTNRRAAQGHKASFCLEDSECKAGIPQRYRCQIGTSRERFPQGIRAGCADVYASYIDCQWIDVTDLQSGPYTLRVRVNGNRMVAEESFDNNQVICRVRLDLERERTQVSNCRLAPL
;
A
#
# COMPACT_ATOMS: atom_id res chain seq x y z
N MET A 1 -21.31 -33.40 -3.86
CA MET A 1 -20.50 -33.01 -2.70
C MET A 1 -20.21 -31.52 -2.82
N ILE A 2 -20.76 -30.70 -1.93
CA ILE A 2 -20.43 -29.27 -1.85
C ILE A 2 -19.06 -29.20 -1.19
N ARG A 3 -18.02 -28.81 -1.94
CA ARG A 3 -16.72 -28.50 -1.32
C ARG A 3 -16.98 -27.42 -0.26
N PRO A 4 -16.46 -27.55 0.98
CA PRO A 4 -16.52 -26.44 1.92
C PRO A 4 -15.95 -25.20 1.21
N ALA A 5 -16.61 -24.06 1.37
CA ALA A 5 -16.10 -22.81 0.80
C ALA A 5 -14.69 -22.60 1.38
N GLY A 6 -13.68 -22.45 0.50
CA GLY A 6 -12.30 -22.19 0.93
C GLY A 6 -12.20 -20.83 1.63
N LEU A 7 -11.03 -20.51 2.18
CA LEU A 7 -10.75 -19.16 2.68
C LEU A 7 -10.11 -18.34 1.54
N PRO A 8 -10.05 -17.00 1.62
CA PRO A 8 -9.17 -16.24 0.74
C PRO A 8 -7.70 -16.58 1.03
N ASP A 9 -6.81 -16.29 0.08
CA ASP A 9 -5.36 -16.41 0.25
C ASP A 9 -4.70 -15.30 -0.55
N LEU A 10 -4.15 -14.30 0.13
CA LEU A 10 -3.57 -13.11 -0.46
C LEU A 10 -2.08 -13.29 -0.70
N VAL A 11 -1.67 -13.09 -1.95
CA VAL A 11 -0.27 -13.09 -2.34
C VAL A 11 0.10 -11.77 -3.01
N ILE A 12 1.17 -11.15 -2.52
CA ILE A 12 1.75 -9.94 -3.13
C ILE A 12 2.63 -10.38 -4.30
N ASP A 13 2.54 -9.69 -5.44
CA ASP A 13 3.44 -9.90 -6.57
C ASP A 13 4.83 -9.29 -6.31
N PRO A 14 5.90 -10.09 -6.08
CA PRO A 14 7.22 -9.55 -5.74
C PRO A 14 7.89 -8.88 -6.94
N GLU A 15 7.60 -9.33 -8.16
CA GLU A 15 8.18 -8.78 -9.39
C GLU A 15 7.60 -7.39 -9.67
N GLU A 16 6.29 -7.22 -9.42
CA GLU A 16 5.64 -5.92 -9.53
C GLU A 16 6.27 -4.89 -8.58
N VAL A 17 6.54 -5.26 -7.32
CA VAL A 17 7.26 -4.38 -6.37
C VAL A 17 8.66 -4.05 -6.88
N GLU A 18 9.40 -5.04 -7.39
CA GLU A 18 10.79 -4.86 -7.85
C GLU A 18 10.90 -3.93 -9.06
N LYS A 19 10.07 -4.13 -10.09
CA LYS A 19 10.19 -3.42 -11.38
C LYS A 19 9.58 -2.03 -11.37
N SER A 20 8.64 -1.75 -10.45
CA SER A 20 7.89 -0.50 -10.42
C SER A 20 8.46 0.52 -9.43
N ALA A 21 9.53 0.17 -8.70
CA ALA A 21 10.05 1.01 -7.63
C ALA A 21 10.92 2.16 -8.15
N PHE A 22 10.66 3.38 -7.67
CA PHE A 22 11.46 4.56 -7.99
C PHE A 22 11.44 5.60 -6.86
N ILE A 23 12.35 6.58 -6.92
CA ILE A 23 12.31 7.75 -6.05
C ILE A 23 11.59 8.88 -6.75
N ASP A 24 10.54 9.38 -6.10
CA ASP A 24 9.79 10.56 -6.52
C ASP A 24 10.10 11.73 -5.59
N ASN A 25 10.44 12.88 -6.15
CA ASN A 25 10.72 14.09 -5.39
C ASN A 25 9.57 15.09 -5.60
N GLN A 26 8.79 15.31 -4.55
CA GLN A 26 7.56 16.11 -4.59
C GLN A 26 7.62 17.27 -3.61
N SER A 27 6.93 18.37 -3.92
CA SER A 27 6.77 19.46 -2.94
C SER A 27 5.64 19.09 -1.99
N LEU A 28 5.70 19.51 -0.72
CA LEU A 28 4.60 19.26 0.21
C LEU A 28 3.28 19.89 -0.26
N GLY A 29 3.36 20.96 -1.07
CA GLY A 29 2.18 21.57 -1.69
C GLY A 29 1.45 20.60 -2.64
N SER A 30 2.17 19.78 -3.42
CA SER A 30 1.55 18.75 -4.27
C SER A 30 1.04 17.54 -3.47
N LEU A 31 1.47 17.38 -2.22
CA LEU A 31 1.12 16.26 -1.34
C LEU A 31 0.05 16.64 -0.29
N THR A 32 -0.81 17.62 -0.59
CA THR A 32 -1.79 18.13 0.39
C THR A 32 -2.75 17.03 0.87
N CYS A 33 -3.24 16.19 -0.03
CA CYS A 33 -4.10 15.06 0.32
C CYS A 33 -3.36 14.02 1.17
N ALA A 34 -2.15 13.64 0.76
CA ALA A 34 -1.34 12.69 1.52
C ALA A 34 -0.97 13.19 2.93
N LEU A 35 -0.82 14.51 3.11
CA LEU A 35 -0.68 15.12 4.43
C LEU A 35 -1.94 14.90 5.28
N GLU A 36 -3.13 15.19 4.74
CA GLU A 36 -4.40 15.00 5.46
C GLU A 36 -4.62 13.54 5.85
N GLU A 37 -4.17 12.61 5.01
CA GLU A 37 -4.30 11.16 5.22
C GLU A 37 -3.16 10.52 6.00
N LYS A 38 -2.25 11.32 6.58
CA LYS A 38 -1.14 10.82 7.42
C LYS A 38 -0.09 9.95 6.70
N CYS A 39 0.12 10.14 5.40
CA CYS A 39 0.97 9.28 4.55
C CYS A 39 2.45 9.67 4.47
N LEU A 40 2.89 10.67 5.24
CA LEU A 40 4.27 11.18 5.21
C LEU A 40 4.96 10.94 6.56
N SER A 41 6.29 11.09 6.61
CA SER A 41 6.99 10.99 7.90
C SER A 41 6.66 12.19 8.79
N ASP A 42 6.86 12.05 10.11
CA ASP A 42 6.57 13.07 11.10
C ASP A 42 7.21 14.45 10.80
N SER A 43 8.39 14.45 10.16
CA SER A 43 9.09 15.68 9.80
C SER A 43 8.30 16.54 8.81
N ALA A 44 7.48 15.94 7.93
CA ALA A 44 6.60 16.67 7.02
C ALA A 44 5.57 17.52 7.79
N TYR A 45 4.99 16.95 8.86
CA TYR A 45 4.00 17.61 9.71
C TYR A 45 4.64 18.72 10.54
N LEU A 46 5.84 18.49 11.06
CA LEU A 46 6.62 19.50 11.77
C LEU A 46 6.97 20.68 10.85
N VAL A 47 7.37 20.41 9.62
CA VAL A 47 7.64 21.46 8.60
C VAL A 47 6.37 22.26 8.32
N ARG A 48 5.22 21.60 8.11
CA ARG A 48 3.93 22.27 7.91
C ARG A 48 3.57 23.20 9.05
N ALA A 49 3.80 22.76 10.29
CA ALA A 49 3.48 23.53 11.50
C ALA A 49 4.45 24.69 11.74
N ARG A 50 5.76 24.49 11.52
CA ARG A 50 6.81 25.47 11.86
C ARG A 50 7.05 26.51 10.77
N GLU A 51 6.72 26.19 9.52
CA GLU A 51 7.02 27.03 8.36
C GLU A 51 5.77 27.39 7.54
N PRO A 52 4.76 28.07 8.11
CA PRO A 52 3.46 28.28 7.48
C PRO A 52 3.51 29.01 6.12
N ARG A 53 4.56 29.79 5.87
CA ARG A 53 4.77 30.51 4.60
C ARG A 53 5.56 29.73 3.55
N LEU A 54 6.34 28.71 3.96
CA LEU A 54 7.29 28.01 3.09
C LEU A 54 6.99 26.52 2.94
N TRP A 55 6.18 25.92 3.81
CA TRP A 55 5.99 24.47 3.84
C TRP A 55 5.64 23.89 2.48
N LYS A 56 4.80 24.58 1.68
CA LYS A 56 4.37 24.12 0.35
C LYS A 56 5.53 23.89 -0.62
N SER A 57 6.64 24.61 -0.48
CA SER A 57 7.82 24.45 -1.35
C SER A 57 8.83 23.43 -0.82
N ARG A 58 8.70 23.00 0.43
CA ARG A 58 9.59 21.99 1.02
C ARG A 58 9.38 20.65 0.34
N ARG A 59 10.49 19.95 0.09
CA ARG A 59 10.54 18.76 -0.76
C ARG A 59 10.53 17.50 0.08
N ARG A 60 9.86 16.46 -0.42
CA ARG A 60 9.83 15.11 0.13
C ARG A 60 10.32 14.13 -0.91
N LYS A 61 11.15 13.18 -0.49
CA LYS A 61 11.61 12.05 -1.31
C LYS A 61 10.80 10.83 -0.94
N LEU A 62 10.10 10.26 -1.91
CA LEU A 62 9.15 9.18 -1.73
C LEU A 62 9.66 7.95 -2.47
N LEU A 63 9.88 6.84 -1.76
CA LEU A 63 10.10 5.54 -2.37
C LEU A 63 8.74 4.98 -2.79
N ARG A 64 8.38 5.15 -4.06
CA ARG A 64 7.15 4.63 -4.66
C ARG A 64 7.37 3.24 -5.20
N PHE A 65 6.32 2.42 -5.19
CA PHE A 65 6.26 1.09 -5.81
C PHE A 65 4.81 0.64 -5.94
N THR A 66 4.49 -0.14 -6.97
CA THR A 66 3.19 -0.77 -7.15
C THR A 66 3.05 -1.95 -6.19
N ASN A 67 1.92 -2.05 -5.50
CA ASN A 67 1.54 -3.21 -4.70
C ASN A 67 0.36 -3.92 -5.38
N LYS A 68 0.63 -5.07 -6.02
CA LYS A 68 -0.37 -5.94 -6.62
C LYS A 68 -0.64 -7.11 -5.69
N VAL A 69 -1.87 -7.22 -5.21
CA VAL A 69 -2.29 -8.25 -4.26
C VAL A 69 -3.32 -9.14 -4.93
N GLN A 70 -2.96 -10.41 -5.13
CA GLN A 70 -3.82 -11.40 -5.78
C GLN A 70 -4.53 -12.23 -4.71
N ASN A 71 -5.81 -12.54 -4.91
CA ASN A 71 -6.50 -13.56 -4.14
C ASN A 71 -6.43 -14.90 -4.88
N ILE A 72 -5.60 -15.82 -4.39
CA ILE A 72 -5.38 -17.16 -4.95
C ILE A 72 -6.17 -18.25 -4.21
N GLY A 73 -6.92 -17.89 -3.17
CA GLY A 73 -7.67 -18.81 -2.33
C GLY A 73 -9.01 -19.26 -2.93
N GLY A 74 -9.75 -20.03 -2.13
CA GLY A 74 -11.05 -20.61 -2.53
C GLY A 74 -12.27 -19.71 -2.35
N SER A 75 -12.14 -18.53 -1.73
CA SER A 75 -13.25 -17.56 -1.57
C SER A 75 -12.81 -16.10 -1.64
N ASP A 76 -13.78 -15.19 -1.72
CA ASP A 76 -13.57 -13.76 -1.84
C ASP A 76 -13.01 -13.17 -0.53
N TYR A 77 -11.94 -12.37 -0.62
CA TYR A 77 -11.44 -11.59 0.51
C TYR A 77 -12.35 -10.39 0.74
N ARG A 78 -12.80 -10.20 1.99
CA ARG A 78 -13.74 -9.15 2.37
C ARG A 78 -13.20 -8.35 3.55
N PRO A 79 -13.40 -7.03 3.58
CA PRO A 79 -12.99 -6.23 4.73
C PRO A 79 -13.74 -6.71 5.98
N HIS A 80 -13.02 -6.79 7.11
CA HIS A 80 -13.61 -7.16 8.40
C HIS A 80 -14.54 -6.08 8.95
N THR A 81 -14.21 -4.81 8.68
CA THR A 81 -14.90 -3.64 9.20
C THR A 81 -16.32 -3.50 8.64
N ASP A 82 -17.28 -3.19 9.51
CA ASP A 82 -18.66 -2.88 9.13
C ASP A 82 -18.70 -1.71 8.11
N PRO A 83 -19.43 -1.84 6.98
CA PRO A 83 -19.67 -0.74 6.04
C PRO A 83 -20.10 0.58 6.66
N ALA A 84 -20.82 0.56 7.79
CA ALA A 84 -21.22 1.76 8.52
C ALA A 84 -20.02 2.57 9.07
N GLN A 85 -18.89 1.90 9.35
CA GLN A 85 -17.67 2.51 9.86
C GLN A 85 -16.69 2.94 8.77
N TRP A 86 -17.02 2.67 7.50
CA TRP A 86 -16.17 3.10 6.39
C TRP A 86 -16.13 4.62 6.31
N GLN A 87 -14.93 5.16 6.19
CA GLN A 87 -14.69 6.61 6.18
C GLN A 87 -14.66 7.11 4.74
N TRP A 88 -15.41 8.18 4.46
CA TRP A 88 -15.34 8.86 3.17
C TRP A 88 -14.09 9.73 3.12
N HIS A 89 -13.32 9.65 2.03
CA HIS A 89 -12.18 10.52 1.82
C HIS A 89 -12.36 11.36 0.56
N SER A 90 -12.47 12.67 0.77
CA SER A 90 -12.71 13.63 -0.30
C SER A 90 -11.58 13.68 -1.33
N CYS A 91 -10.34 13.41 -0.93
CA CYS A 91 -9.19 13.38 -1.82
C CYS A 91 -9.30 12.30 -2.90
N HIS A 92 -9.84 11.14 -2.55
CA HIS A 92 -9.97 10.00 -3.47
C HIS A 92 -11.41 9.75 -3.91
N SER A 93 -12.36 10.52 -3.37
CA SER A 93 -13.78 10.47 -3.68
C SER A 93 -14.38 9.06 -3.61
N HIS A 94 -14.01 8.32 -2.56
CA HIS A 94 -14.58 7.01 -2.24
C HIS A 94 -14.46 6.69 -0.73
N PHE A 95 -15.07 5.57 -0.31
CA PHE A 95 -15.03 5.08 1.07
C PHE A 95 -13.87 4.10 1.31
N HIS A 96 -13.25 4.16 2.49
CA HIS A 96 -12.24 3.21 2.91
C HIS A 96 -12.80 2.18 3.88
N SER A 97 -12.58 0.91 3.56
CA SER A 97 -13.12 -0.20 4.33
C SER A 97 -12.22 -0.68 5.46
N VAL A 98 -10.94 -0.31 5.44
CA VAL A 98 -9.95 -0.72 6.46
C VAL A 98 -8.94 0.40 6.69
N GLU A 99 -8.49 0.54 7.94
CA GLU A 99 -7.51 1.56 8.34
C GLU A 99 -6.10 1.23 7.83
N SER A 100 -5.70 -0.06 7.85
CA SER A 100 -4.50 -0.57 7.18
C SER A 100 -4.73 -1.99 6.64
N PHE A 101 -4.77 -2.13 5.31
CA PHE A 101 -4.71 -3.41 4.60
C PHE A 101 -3.28 -3.83 4.28
N SER A 102 -2.39 -2.87 4.03
CA SER A 102 -0.99 -3.11 3.69
C SER A 102 -0.06 -2.15 4.42
N ASP A 103 0.96 -2.73 5.06
CA ASP A 103 1.98 -2.01 5.81
C ASP A 103 3.33 -2.07 5.09
N TYR A 104 4.02 -0.93 5.02
CA TYR A 104 5.27 -0.78 4.31
C TYR A 104 6.38 -0.40 5.29
N ASP A 105 7.33 -1.29 5.51
CA ASP A 105 8.47 -1.03 6.38
C ASP A 105 9.77 -0.98 5.58
N LEU A 106 10.56 0.06 5.83
CA LEU A 106 11.97 0.05 5.46
C LEU A 106 12.79 -0.18 6.73
N THR A 107 13.61 -1.24 6.77
CA THR A 107 14.47 -1.55 7.93
C THR A 107 15.94 -1.48 7.58
N TYR A 108 16.79 -1.38 8.61
CA TYR A 108 18.23 -1.55 8.43
C TYR A 108 18.55 -3.00 8.04
N PRO A 109 19.50 -3.22 7.10
CA PRO A 109 19.83 -4.56 6.60
C PRO A 109 20.19 -5.53 7.73
N GLY A 110 19.69 -6.75 7.65
CA GLY A 110 19.96 -7.80 8.65
C GLY A 110 19.27 -7.57 10.01
N THR A 111 18.42 -6.55 10.14
CA THR A 111 17.70 -6.26 11.38
C THR A 111 16.21 -6.09 11.14
N ASN A 112 15.43 -6.12 12.22
CA ASN A 112 14.03 -5.69 12.25
C ASN A 112 13.87 -4.24 12.73
N ARG A 113 14.96 -3.50 12.92
CA ARG A 113 14.90 -2.09 13.33
C ARG A 113 14.39 -1.26 12.16
N ARG A 114 13.20 -0.68 12.32
CA ARG A 114 12.58 0.20 11.34
C ARG A 114 13.40 1.49 11.17
N ALA A 115 13.66 1.85 9.93
CA ALA A 115 14.30 3.10 9.52
C ALA A 115 13.24 4.11 9.08
N ALA A 116 12.26 3.67 8.30
CA ALA A 116 11.08 4.45 7.92
C ALA A 116 9.86 3.54 7.82
N GLN A 117 8.69 4.15 7.91
CA GLN A 117 7.40 3.49 7.69
C GLN A 117 6.64 4.23 6.60
N GLY A 118 5.94 3.47 5.79
CA GLY A 118 4.82 3.93 5.02
C GLY A 118 3.62 3.03 5.30
N HIS A 119 2.49 3.47 4.82
CA HIS A 119 1.31 2.65 4.68
C HIS A 119 0.58 3.24 3.49
N LYS A 120 -0.12 2.40 2.76
CA LYS A 120 -1.15 2.95 1.92
C LYS A 120 -2.25 3.37 2.89
N ALA A 121 -2.34 4.66 3.21
CA ALA A 121 -3.58 5.14 3.79
C ALA A 121 -4.69 4.85 2.78
N SER A 122 -5.93 4.87 3.24
CA SER A 122 -7.05 4.96 2.33
C SER A 122 -7.25 3.77 1.38
N PHE A 123 -7.58 2.60 1.94
CA PHE A 123 -7.78 1.37 1.15
C PHE A 123 -9.20 1.21 0.63
N CYS A 124 -9.29 0.88 -0.65
CA CYS A 124 -10.52 0.45 -1.29
C CYS A 124 -10.31 -0.89 -1.99
N LEU A 125 -10.90 -1.96 -1.45
CA LEU A 125 -10.68 -3.30 -2.00
C LEU A 125 -11.55 -3.51 -3.25
N GLU A 126 -10.90 -3.70 -4.39
CA GLU A 126 -11.56 -3.96 -5.67
C GLU A 126 -10.88 -5.02 -6.52
N ASP A 127 -11.59 -5.47 -7.55
CA ASP A 127 -11.06 -6.35 -8.57
C ASP A 127 -10.48 -5.51 -9.71
N SER A 128 -9.25 -5.02 -9.60
CA SER A 128 -8.59 -4.24 -10.67
C SER A 128 -8.16 -5.12 -11.84
N GLU A 129 -7.69 -6.33 -11.58
CA GLU A 129 -7.31 -7.33 -12.59
C GLU A 129 -7.90 -8.70 -12.25
N CYS A 130 -8.35 -9.48 -13.25
CA CYS A 130 -8.86 -10.83 -13.02
C CYS A 130 -8.30 -11.82 -14.04
N LYS A 131 -8.16 -13.09 -13.63
CA LYS A 131 -7.83 -14.19 -14.56
C LYS A 131 -8.91 -14.30 -15.64
N ALA A 132 -8.52 -14.76 -16.83
CA ALA A 132 -9.42 -14.94 -17.95
C ALA A 132 -10.65 -15.79 -17.56
N GLY A 133 -11.85 -15.30 -17.92
CA GLY A 133 -13.12 -15.94 -17.58
C GLY A 133 -13.67 -15.63 -16.19
N ILE A 134 -12.94 -14.88 -15.34
CA ILE A 134 -13.42 -14.41 -14.04
C ILE A 134 -13.85 -12.94 -14.17
N PRO A 135 -15.16 -12.61 -14.07
CA PRO A 135 -15.59 -11.23 -14.13
C PRO A 135 -15.31 -10.51 -12.81
N GLN A 136 -14.97 -9.23 -12.91
CA GLN A 136 -14.87 -8.33 -11.75
C GLN A 136 -16.23 -8.27 -11.01
N ARG A 137 -16.20 -8.28 -9.69
CA ARG A 137 -17.36 -8.23 -8.79
C ARG A 137 -17.31 -7.02 -7.87
N TYR A 138 -16.14 -6.69 -7.34
CA TYR A 138 -15.93 -5.59 -6.42
C TYR A 138 -15.28 -4.42 -7.15
N ARG A 139 -15.82 -3.22 -6.91
CA ARG A 139 -15.35 -1.99 -7.54
C ARG A 139 -15.48 -0.83 -6.58
N CYS A 140 -14.45 -0.03 -6.54
CA CYS A 140 -14.44 1.24 -5.86
C CYS A 140 -14.98 2.28 -6.83
N GLN A 141 -16.24 2.71 -6.66
CA GLN A 141 -16.74 3.78 -7.52
C GLN A 141 -16.02 5.08 -7.17
N ILE A 142 -15.32 5.65 -8.14
CA ILE A 142 -14.78 7.01 -8.08
C ILE A 142 -15.87 7.95 -8.59
N GLY A 143 -16.34 8.88 -7.78
CA GLY A 143 -17.35 9.85 -8.20
C GLY A 143 -18.02 10.62 -7.06
N THR A 144 -19.08 11.37 -7.37
CA THR A 144 -19.85 12.14 -6.37
C THR A 144 -20.87 11.29 -5.60
N SER A 145 -21.07 10.03 -6.00
CA SER A 145 -21.94 9.10 -5.30
C SER A 145 -21.33 8.76 -3.93
N ARG A 146 -22.10 8.98 -2.87
CA ARG A 146 -21.77 8.52 -1.51
C ARG A 146 -22.39 7.16 -1.20
N GLU A 147 -22.67 6.37 -2.24
CA GLU A 147 -23.14 5.00 -2.07
C GLU A 147 -21.98 4.08 -1.65
N ARG A 148 -22.27 3.15 -0.74
CA ARG A 148 -21.28 2.20 -0.24
C ARG A 148 -21.31 0.93 -1.08
N PHE A 149 -20.46 0.87 -2.10
CA PHE A 149 -20.33 -0.32 -2.94
C PHE A 149 -19.65 -1.45 -2.17
N PRO A 150 -20.04 -2.72 -2.39
CA PRO A 150 -19.33 -3.86 -1.81
C PRO A 150 -17.85 -3.86 -2.22
N GLN A 151 -16.97 -3.92 -1.23
CA GLN A 151 -15.51 -3.98 -1.43
C GLN A 151 -14.95 -5.37 -1.09
N GLY A 152 -13.95 -5.80 -1.83
CA GLY A 152 -13.28 -7.09 -1.64
C GLY A 152 -12.38 -7.42 -2.82
N ILE A 153 -11.70 -8.57 -2.72
CA ILE A 153 -10.92 -9.14 -3.82
C ILE A 153 -11.47 -10.52 -4.10
N ARG A 154 -12.11 -10.69 -5.25
CA ARG A 154 -12.72 -11.94 -5.68
C ARG A 154 -11.64 -13.02 -5.85
N ALA A 155 -11.99 -14.27 -5.52
CA ALA A 155 -11.11 -15.40 -5.80
C ALA A 155 -10.70 -15.44 -7.29
N GLY A 156 -9.39 -15.41 -7.55
CA GLY A 156 -8.82 -15.35 -8.90
C GLY A 156 -8.71 -13.94 -9.51
N CYS A 157 -8.97 -12.90 -8.74
CA CYS A 157 -8.71 -11.50 -9.07
C CYS A 157 -7.57 -10.91 -8.22
N ALA A 158 -7.19 -9.68 -8.54
CA ALA A 158 -6.17 -8.91 -7.86
C ALA A 158 -6.59 -7.45 -7.73
N ASP A 159 -6.17 -6.84 -6.62
CA ASP A 159 -6.22 -5.40 -6.38
C ASP A 159 -4.83 -4.82 -6.68
N VAL A 160 -4.76 -3.80 -7.53
CA VAL A 160 -3.50 -3.22 -8.01
C VAL A 160 -3.39 -1.76 -7.58
N TYR A 161 -2.64 -1.52 -6.51
CA TYR A 161 -2.27 -0.17 -6.10
C TYR A 161 -1.02 0.29 -6.84
N ALA A 162 -1.23 0.92 -8.00
CA ALA A 162 -0.15 1.44 -8.83
C ALA A 162 0.69 2.52 -8.13
N SER A 163 2.00 2.54 -8.43
CA SER A 163 2.98 3.46 -7.82
C SER A 163 2.66 4.95 -7.95
N TYR A 164 1.85 5.36 -8.92
CA TYR A 164 1.41 6.75 -9.10
C TYR A 164 0.27 7.16 -8.15
N ILE A 165 -0.39 6.21 -7.49
CA ILE A 165 -1.51 6.49 -6.57
C ILE A 165 -0.99 7.21 -5.32
N ASP A 166 -1.81 8.11 -4.78
CA ASP A 166 -1.47 8.81 -3.54
C ASP A 166 -1.37 7.85 -2.34
N CYS A 167 -0.41 8.13 -1.45
CA CYS A 167 0.00 7.30 -0.32
C CYS A 167 0.64 5.95 -0.68
N GLN A 168 0.87 5.66 -1.97
CA GLN A 168 1.53 4.44 -2.41
C GLN A 168 3.07 4.58 -2.38
N TRP A 169 3.62 4.83 -1.19
CA TRP A 169 5.06 5.05 -0.97
C TRP A 169 5.52 4.84 0.48
N ILE A 170 6.83 4.89 0.68
CA ILE A 170 7.47 5.21 1.98
C ILE A 170 8.16 6.57 1.85
N ASP A 171 7.91 7.49 2.77
CA ASP A 171 8.64 8.77 2.83
C ASP A 171 10.05 8.52 3.37
N VAL A 172 11.06 8.69 2.51
CA VAL A 172 12.47 8.44 2.80
C VAL A 172 13.27 9.73 2.94
N THR A 173 12.60 10.87 3.10
CA THR A 173 13.23 12.21 3.15
C THR A 173 14.27 12.31 4.26
N ASP A 174 14.02 11.70 5.41
CA ASP A 174 14.86 11.79 6.60
C ASP A 174 15.93 10.68 6.68
N LEU A 175 16.04 9.86 5.64
CA LEU A 175 17.02 8.78 5.56
C LEU A 175 18.30 9.22 4.89
N GLN A 176 19.34 8.41 5.06
CA GLN A 176 20.60 8.54 4.34
C GLN A 176 20.60 7.58 3.15
N SER A 177 21.39 7.91 2.12
CA SER A 177 21.69 6.96 1.06
C SER A 177 22.41 5.74 1.60
N GLY A 178 22.09 4.56 1.07
CA GLY A 178 22.63 3.30 1.57
C GLY A 178 21.73 2.10 1.38
N PRO A 179 22.15 0.94 1.91
CA PRO A 179 21.39 -0.29 1.84
C PRO A 179 20.28 -0.35 2.91
N TYR A 180 19.14 -0.88 2.52
CA TYR A 180 17.96 -1.11 3.35
C TYR A 180 17.26 -2.41 2.97
N THR A 181 16.27 -2.81 3.77
CA THR A 181 15.37 -3.93 3.45
C THR A 181 13.93 -3.45 3.47
N LEU A 182 13.25 -3.53 2.31
CA LEU A 182 11.83 -3.23 2.18
C LEU A 182 11.03 -4.47 2.59
N ARG A 183 9.97 -4.26 3.38
CA ARG A 183 8.96 -5.26 3.72
C ARG A 183 7.59 -4.71 3.40
N VAL A 184 6.90 -5.36 2.49
CA VAL A 184 5.50 -5.07 2.14
C VAL A 184 4.68 -6.19 2.72
N ARG A 185 3.69 -5.89 3.56
CA ARG A 185 2.81 -6.89 4.17
C ARG A 185 1.36 -6.59 3.81
N VAL A 186 0.56 -7.63 3.64
CA VAL A 186 -0.90 -7.54 3.48
C VAL A 186 -1.59 -8.32 4.59
N ASN A 187 -2.71 -7.80 5.11
CA ASN A 187 -3.41 -8.39 6.26
C ASN A 187 -2.45 -8.71 7.43
N GLY A 188 -1.50 -7.81 7.71
CA GLY A 188 -0.39 -8.06 8.63
C GLY A 188 -0.82 -8.32 10.09
N ASN A 189 -2.00 -7.83 10.47
CA ASN A 189 -2.61 -8.04 11.79
C ASN A 189 -3.56 -9.24 11.84
N ARG A 190 -3.74 -9.98 10.73
CA ARG A 190 -4.55 -11.19 10.62
C ARG A 190 -6.02 -10.98 11.03
N MET A 191 -6.59 -9.80 10.74
CA MET A 191 -8.00 -9.48 11.02
C MET A 191 -8.96 -10.31 10.18
N VAL A 192 -8.57 -10.69 8.97
CA VAL A 192 -9.33 -11.58 8.08
C VAL A 192 -8.66 -12.94 8.04
N ALA A 193 -9.44 -14.01 8.14
CA ALA A 193 -8.91 -15.37 8.04
C ALA A 193 -8.54 -15.70 6.59
N GLU A 194 -7.37 -16.30 6.40
CA GLU A 194 -6.86 -16.75 5.11
C GLU A 194 -6.47 -18.23 5.17
N GLU A 195 -6.36 -18.90 4.02
CA GLU A 195 -5.90 -20.30 3.93
C GLU A 195 -4.45 -20.44 4.43
N SER A 196 -3.64 -19.41 4.18
CA SER A 196 -2.25 -19.32 4.59
C SER A 196 -1.89 -17.87 4.95
N PHE A 197 -0.84 -17.71 5.77
CA PHE A 197 -0.19 -16.41 5.99
C PHE A 197 1.29 -16.44 5.56
N ASP A 198 1.73 -17.52 4.89
CA ASP A 198 3.13 -17.78 4.55
C ASP A 198 3.64 -16.96 3.34
N ASN A 199 2.73 -16.26 2.68
CA ASN A 199 2.90 -15.53 1.42
C ASN A 199 2.36 -14.08 1.50
N ASN A 200 1.99 -13.63 2.69
CA ASN A 200 1.42 -12.31 2.94
C ASN A 200 2.48 -11.20 3.09
N GLN A 201 3.76 -11.52 2.90
CA GLN A 201 4.86 -10.56 2.93
C GLN A 201 5.79 -10.70 1.73
N VAL A 202 6.25 -9.56 1.20
CA VAL A 202 7.40 -9.49 0.29
C VAL A 202 8.56 -8.79 1.00
N ILE A 203 9.75 -9.37 0.89
CA ILE A 203 11.00 -8.81 1.40
C ILE A 203 11.93 -8.54 0.22
N CYS A 204 12.38 -7.30 0.08
CA CYS A 204 13.33 -6.89 -0.98
C CYS A 204 14.58 -6.23 -0.41
N ARG A 205 15.69 -6.34 -1.13
CA ARG A 205 16.86 -5.49 -0.90
C ARG A 205 16.63 -4.15 -1.60
N VAL A 206 16.93 -3.06 -0.90
CA VAL A 206 16.84 -1.70 -1.45
C VAL A 206 18.19 -1.02 -1.29
N ARG A 207 18.63 -0.32 -2.34
CA ARG A 207 19.76 0.61 -2.28
C ARG A 207 19.30 1.99 -2.68
N LEU A 208 19.30 2.91 -1.72
CA LEU A 208 18.91 4.31 -1.94
C LEU A 208 20.14 5.14 -2.33
N ASP A 209 20.00 5.96 -3.38
CA ASP A 209 20.88 7.08 -3.75
C ASP A 209 20.00 8.33 -3.80
N LEU A 210 19.75 8.91 -2.62
CA LEU A 210 18.85 10.04 -2.43
C LEU A 210 19.43 11.34 -2.99
N GLU A 211 20.75 11.47 -3.09
CA GLU A 211 21.39 12.63 -3.72
C GLU A 211 21.11 12.67 -5.22
N ARG A 212 21.04 11.50 -5.87
CA ARG A 212 20.69 11.38 -7.29
C ARG A 212 19.24 11.00 -7.56
N GLU A 213 18.41 10.91 -6.53
CA GLU A 213 16.99 10.52 -6.62
C GLU A 213 16.81 9.18 -7.35
N ARG A 214 17.63 8.20 -6.97
CA ARG A 214 17.62 6.85 -7.53
C ARG A 214 17.45 5.80 -6.44
N THR A 215 16.90 4.67 -6.85
CA THR A 215 16.83 3.47 -6.03
C THR A 215 17.09 2.25 -6.91
N GLN A 216 17.62 1.20 -6.30
CA GLN A 216 17.63 -0.13 -6.87
C GLN A 216 16.93 -1.06 -5.89
N VAL A 217 15.83 -1.65 -6.33
CA VAL A 217 15.15 -2.73 -5.63
C VAL A 217 15.53 -4.05 -6.30
N SER A 218 15.83 -5.08 -5.50
CA SER A 218 16.24 -6.38 -6.03
C SER A 218 15.99 -7.49 -5.02
N ASN A 219 16.00 -8.73 -5.51
CA ASN A 219 15.85 -9.92 -4.68
C ASN A 219 14.56 -9.89 -3.85
N CYS A 220 13.48 -9.37 -4.43
CA CYS A 220 12.15 -9.44 -3.83
C CYS A 220 11.69 -10.89 -3.74
N ARG A 221 11.29 -11.33 -2.55
CA ARG A 221 10.81 -12.70 -2.31
C ARG A 221 9.63 -12.71 -1.35
N LEU A 222 8.73 -13.66 -1.57
CA LEU A 222 7.67 -13.98 -0.62
C LEU A 222 8.27 -14.45 0.70
N ALA A 223 7.56 -14.14 1.78
CA ALA A 223 7.89 -14.53 3.14
C ALA A 223 6.61 -14.63 3.98
N PRO A 224 6.64 -15.40 5.07
CA PRO A 224 5.57 -15.43 6.07
C PRO A 224 5.52 -14.13 6.88
N LEU A 225 4.34 -13.84 7.46
CA LEU A 225 4.13 -12.78 8.47
C LEU A 225 4.75 -13.11 9.82
#